data_AF-A0A2I1GZG9-F1
#
_entry.id   AF-A0A2I1GZG9-F1
#
_cell.length_a   1.000
_cell.length_b   1.000
_cell.length_c   1.000
_cell.angle_alpha   90.00
_cell.angle_beta   90.00
_cell.angle_gamma   90.00
#
_symmetry.space_group_name_H-M   'P 1'
#
loop_
_entity.id
_entity.type
_entity.pdbx_description
1 polymer ?
#
loop_
_entity_poly.entity_id
_entity_poly.type
_entity_poly.pdbx_seq_one_letter_code
_entity_poly.pdbx_strand_id
1 'polypeptide(L)'
;MNNFFSSEFYKKMKNVNSVNELIKKFEDIIVDEENLITNDSVVALKHVATGKYLSSIKNLCYETESKSQLVFVGSSEPVPDSLWKILFDEELATHNKTSINLQHFKSNMLLATSISYDNWTCRYSYYKSPSTKHTEVNCSGSQPNWNFKLSKLENNQGYLKSNDIINLSNMNRVDDNGNLIISNGPVEFLRSHDIQFTIGNDAFQEVICHNERLGGNDEWCIELIKQAFKNINFSI
;
A
#
# COMPACT_ATOMS: atom_id res chain seq x y z
N MET A 1 -8.14 -4.24 25.14
CA MET A 1 -7.13 -3.17 25.21
C MET A 1 -6.02 -3.57 24.25
N ASN A 2 -5.83 -2.81 23.19
CA ASN A 2 -4.76 -3.03 22.23
C ASN A 2 -3.42 -3.15 22.97
N ASN A 3 -2.59 -4.13 22.60
CA ASN A 3 -1.24 -4.27 23.16
C ASN A 3 -0.41 -2.98 22.96
N PHE A 4 -0.76 -2.15 21.97
CA PHE A 4 -0.16 -0.83 21.74
C PHE A 4 -0.28 0.11 22.93
N PHE A 5 -1.51 0.46 23.34
CA PHE A 5 -1.73 1.49 24.35
C PHE A 5 -0.99 1.15 25.65
N SER A 6 -1.16 -0.07 26.13
CA SER A 6 -0.51 -0.54 27.37
C SER A 6 1.02 -0.49 27.27
N SER A 7 1.60 -0.93 26.14
CA SER A 7 3.05 -0.96 25.97
C SER A 7 3.66 0.44 25.85
N GLU A 8 3.05 1.33 25.06
CA GLU A 8 3.49 2.71 24.92
C GLU A 8 3.27 3.52 26.20
N PHE A 9 2.16 3.29 26.93
CA PHE A 9 1.95 3.89 28.24
C PHE A 9 3.07 3.50 29.21
N TYR A 10 3.33 2.19 29.40
CA TYR A 10 4.40 1.74 30.29
C TYR A 10 5.78 2.30 29.89
N LYS A 11 6.05 2.45 28.60
CA LYS A 11 7.32 2.98 28.08
C LYS A 11 7.46 4.49 28.31
N LYS A 12 6.45 5.27 27.90
CA LYS A 12 6.47 6.75 28.00
C LYS A 12 6.34 7.23 29.45
N MET A 13 5.68 6.47 30.33
CA MET A 13 5.52 6.84 31.74
C MET A 13 6.77 6.59 32.62
N LYS A 14 7.84 5.99 32.06
CA LYS A 14 9.12 5.94 32.78
C LYS A 14 9.65 7.36 33.02
N ASN A 15 9.96 7.66 34.28
CA ASN A 15 10.58 8.92 34.72
C ASN A 15 9.71 10.18 34.53
N VAL A 16 8.39 10.04 34.55
CA VAL A 16 7.47 11.19 34.57
C VAL A 16 7.54 11.87 35.94
N ASN A 17 7.83 13.18 35.95
CA ASN A 17 8.12 13.92 37.18
C ASN A 17 7.01 14.91 37.58
N SER A 18 5.96 15.06 36.77
CA SER A 18 4.84 15.94 37.07
C SER A 18 3.53 15.48 36.43
N VAL A 19 2.40 15.94 36.99
CA VAL A 19 1.06 15.68 36.42
C VAL A 19 0.92 16.31 35.03
N ASN A 20 1.49 17.49 34.79
CA ASN A 20 1.44 18.13 33.47
C ASN A 20 2.18 17.33 32.40
N GLU A 21 3.32 16.71 32.76
CA GLU A 21 4.04 15.82 31.85
C GLU A 21 3.27 14.52 31.59
N LEU A 22 2.62 13.96 32.63
CA LEU A 22 1.75 12.80 32.51
C LEU A 22 0.62 13.05 31.52
N ILE A 23 -0.09 14.18 31.65
CA ILE A 23 -1.21 14.55 30.78
C ILE A 23 -0.74 14.66 29.33
N LYS A 24 0.36 15.37 29.07
CA LYS A 24 0.90 15.50 27.70
C LYS A 24 1.26 14.15 27.07
N LYS A 25 1.97 13.30 27.81
CA LYS A 25 2.35 11.97 27.31
C LYS A 25 1.13 11.08 27.03
N PHE A 26 0.08 11.23 27.83
CA PHE A 26 -1.19 10.52 27.61
C PHE A 26 -1.90 11.02 26.35
N GLU A 27 -1.99 12.35 26.16
CA GLU A 27 -2.51 12.96 24.93
C GLU A 27 -1.74 12.49 23.70
N ASP A 28 -0.40 12.45 23.77
CA ASP A 28 0.44 11.94 22.69
C ASP A 28 0.14 10.48 22.34
N ILE A 29 -0.13 9.62 23.33
CA ILE A 29 -0.49 8.21 23.10
C ILE A 29 -1.85 8.11 22.41
N ILE A 30 -2.83 8.91 22.82
CA ILE A 30 -4.15 8.93 22.18
C ILE A 30 -4.02 9.34 20.71
N VAL A 31 -3.26 10.41 20.44
CA VAL A 31 -3.01 10.87 19.07
C VAL A 31 -2.27 9.80 18.25
N ASP A 32 -1.28 9.14 18.85
CA ASP A 32 -0.58 8.03 18.21
C ASP A 32 -1.52 6.87 17.87
N GLU A 33 -2.40 6.49 18.79
CA GLU A 33 -3.37 5.40 18.64
C GLU A 33 -4.42 5.72 17.57
N GLU A 34 -4.94 6.95 17.52
CA GLU A 34 -5.90 7.39 16.50
C GLU A 34 -5.35 7.37 15.07
N ASN A 35 -4.02 7.40 14.93
CA ASN A 35 -3.35 7.38 13.64
C ASN A 35 -2.84 5.98 13.28
N LEU A 36 -3.03 4.96 14.12
CA LEU A 36 -2.66 3.60 13.79
C LEU A 36 -3.50 3.06 12.64
N ILE A 37 -2.83 2.42 11.69
CA ILE A 37 -3.48 1.69 10.61
C ILE A 37 -3.60 0.23 11.06
N THR A 38 -4.82 -0.17 11.41
CA THR A 38 -5.16 -1.54 11.82
C THR A 38 -5.65 -2.37 10.64
N ASN A 39 -5.71 -3.69 10.81
CA ASN A 39 -6.33 -4.57 9.83
C ASN A 39 -7.77 -4.10 9.55
N ASP A 40 -8.20 -4.23 8.30
CA ASP A 40 -9.48 -3.73 7.78
C ASP A 40 -9.65 -2.20 7.69
N SER A 41 -8.64 -1.40 8.05
CA SER A 41 -8.68 0.05 7.87
C SER A 41 -8.86 0.45 6.40
N VAL A 42 -9.57 1.55 6.16
CA VAL A 42 -9.65 2.17 4.83
C VAL A 42 -8.54 3.23 4.74
N VAL A 43 -7.72 3.12 3.71
CA VAL A 43 -6.57 3.99 3.47
C VAL A 43 -6.59 4.54 2.05
N ALA A 44 -5.85 5.62 1.84
CA ALA A 44 -5.49 6.12 0.52
C ALA A 44 -3.96 6.18 0.41
N LEU A 45 -3.42 5.87 -0.78
CA LEU A 45 -1.98 5.89 -1.04
C LEU A 45 -1.65 7.06 -1.94
N LYS A 46 -1.06 8.11 -1.37
CA LYS A 46 -0.68 9.32 -2.08
C LYS A 46 0.75 9.19 -2.60
N HIS A 47 0.91 9.28 -3.91
CA HIS A 47 2.23 9.35 -4.53
C HIS A 47 2.91 10.67 -4.12
N VAL A 48 4.05 10.59 -3.45
CA VAL A 48 4.70 11.76 -2.83
C VAL A 48 5.11 12.78 -3.89
N ALA A 49 5.68 12.34 -5.01
CA ALA A 49 6.19 13.25 -6.04
C ALA A 49 5.09 14.03 -6.77
N THR A 50 3.90 13.45 -6.96
CA THR A 50 2.80 14.12 -7.68
C THR A 50 1.67 14.63 -6.78
N GLY A 51 1.63 14.23 -5.51
CA GLY A 51 0.55 14.56 -4.59
C GLY A 51 -0.82 13.99 -4.98
N LYS A 52 -0.84 12.97 -5.84
CA LYS A 52 -2.05 12.31 -6.37
C LYS A 52 -2.17 10.88 -5.85
N TYR A 53 -3.36 10.31 -5.87
CA TYR A 53 -3.63 9.03 -5.21
C TYR A 53 -3.62 7.83 -6.16
N LEU A 54 -3.07 6.71 -5.69
CA LEU A 54 -3.20 5.40 -6.32
C LEU A 54 -4.68 5.04 -6.44
N SER A 55 -5.11 4.77 -7.67
CA SER A 55 -6.52 4.63 -8.02
C SER A 55 -6.77 3.46 -8.96
N SER A 56 -7.99 2.96 -8.94
CA SER A 56 -8.48 1.98 -9.90
C SER A 56 -9.97 2.21 -10.15
N ILE A 57 -10.45 1.92 -11.36
CA ILE A 57 -11.87 2.07 -11.70
C ILE A 57 -12.45 0.67 -11.90
N LYS A 58 -13.55 0.39 -11.21
CA LYS A 58 -14.23 -0.91 -11.31
C LYS A 58 -14.59 -1.22 -12.76
N ASN A 59 -14.19 -2.39 -13.25
CA ASN A 59 -14.43 -2.88 -14.61
C ASN A 59 -13.74 -2.10 -15.74
N LEU A 60 -12.86 -1.14 -15.44
CA LEU A 60 -12.01 -0.50 -16.45
C LEU A 60 -10.70 -1.29 -16.54
N CYS A 61 -10.45 -1.92 -17.68
CA CYS A 61 -9.32 -2.82 -17.88
C CYS A 61 -8.29 -2.25 -18.85
N TYR A 62 -7.06 -2.75 -18.76
CA TYR A 62 -6.07 -2.54 -19.82
C TYR A 62 -6.57 -3.10 -21.16
N GLU A 63 -6.31 -2.40 -22.26
CA GLU A 63 -6.60 -2.92 -23.62
C GLU A 63 -5.53 -3.93 -24.07
N THR A 64 -4.30 -3.76 -23.58
CA THR A 64 -3.14 -4.59 -23.88
C THR A 64 -2.88 -5.63 -22.78
N GLU A 65 -2.10 -6.65 -23.12
CA GLU A 65 -1.49 -7.57 -22.16
C GLU A 65 -2.54 -8.31 -21.29
N SER A 66 -2.56 -8.06 -19.98
CA SER A 66 -3.34 -8.87 -19.03
C SER A 66 -4.85 -8.73 -19.16
N LYS A 67 -5.32 -7.60 -19.73
CA LYS A 67 -6.73 -7.19 -19.76
C LYS A 67 -7.40 -7.17 -18.39
N SER A 68 -6.61 -7.07 -17.33
CA SER A 68 -7.07 -6.96 -15.95
C SER A 68 -7.46 -5.51 -15.62
N GLN A 69 -8.19 -5.33 -14.52
CA GLN A 69 -8.62 -4.00 -14.07
C GLN A 69 -7.39 -3.12 -13.83
N LEU A 70 -7.35 -1.95 -14.46
CA LEU A 70 -6.17 -1.11 -14.50
C LEU A 70 -5.92 -0.37 -13.18
N VAL A 71 -4.68 0.02 -12.94
CA VAL A 71 -4.25 0.81 -11.80
C VAL A 71 -3.46 2.00 -12.30
N PHE A 72 -3.70 3.18 -11.72
CA PHE A 72 -3.13 4.44 -12.17
C PHE A 72 -3.00 5.42 -11.02
N VAL A 73 -2.30 6.54 -11.24
CA VAL A 73 -2.33 7.69 -10.33
C VAL A 73 -3.42 8.67 -10.78
N GLY A 74 -4.40 8.91 -9.92
CA GLY A 74 -5.62 9.64 -10.20
C GLY A 74 -5.67 11.06 -9.63
N SER A 75 -6.74 11.34 -8.87
CA SER A 75 -7.02 12.67 -8.32
C SER A 75 -5.98 13.13 -7.28
N SER A 76 -5.89 14.44 -7.06
CA SER A 76 -5.13 15.06 -5.96
C SER A 76 -5.88 15.06 -4.62
N GLU A 77 -7.13 14.60 -4.62
CA GLU A 77 -7.95 14.38 -3.43
C GLU A 77 -8.36 12.91 -3.33
N PRO A 78 -8.51 12.36 -2.11
CA PRO A 78 -8.97 11.00 -1.95
C PRO A 78 -10.43 10.88 -2.40
N VAL A 79 -10.65 10.13 -3.46
CA VAL A 79 -11.97 9.84 -4.04
C VAL A 79 -12.29 8.35 -3.87
N PRO A 80 -13.56 7.91 -4.02
CA PRO A 80 -13.91 6.51 -3.85
C PRO A 80 -13.10 5.49 -4.70
N ASP A 81 -12.58 5.90 -5.87
CA ASP A 81 -11.72 5.07 -6.74
C ASP A 81 -10.26 5.00 -6.28
N SER A 82 -9.87 5.80 -5.28
CA SER A 82 -8.53 5.82 -4.69
C SER A 82 -8.49 5.24 -3.27
N LEU A 83 -9.58 4.60 -2.84
CA LEU A 83 -9.71 4.00 -1.51
C LEU A 83 -9.36 2.52 -1.54
N TRP A 84 -8.59 2.10 -0.54
CA TRP A 84 -8.11 0.73 -0.39
C TRP A 84 -8.37 0.27 1.04
N LYS A 85 -8.94 -0.92 1.19
CA LYS A 85 -8.99 -1.61 2.47
C LYS A 85 -7.66 -2.34 2.66
N ILE A 86 -6.93 -2.02 3.73
CA ILE A 86 -5.68 -2.70 4.05
C ILE A 86 -5.98 -3.98 4.83
N LEU A 87 -5.37 -5.10 4.43
CA LEU A 87 -5.60 -6.42 4.98
C LEU A 87 -4.27 -7.06 5.41
N PHE A 88 -4.21 -7.63 6.60
CA PHE A 88 -3.07 -8.40 7.10
C PHE A 88 -3.48 -9.29 8.30
N ASP A 89 -2.68 -10.32 8.61
CA ASP A 89 -3.05 -11.34 9.61
C ASP A 89 -2.86 -10.88 11.07
N GLU A 90 -1.93 -9.95 11.29
CA GLU A 90 -1.61 -9.42 12.62
C GLU A 90 -2.62 -8.34 13.07
N GLU A 91 -2.67 -8.03 14.36
CA GLU A 91 -3.51 -6.93 14.89
C GLU A 91 -3.00 -5.55 14.41
N LEU A 92 -1.68 -5.41 14.37
CA LEU A 92 -0.97 -4.19 13.97
C LEU A 92 0.15 -4.53 13.00
N ALA A 93 0.23 -3.83 11.88
CA ALA A 93 1.29 -4.03 10.92
C ALA A 93 2.59 -3.40 11.43
N THR A 94 3.68 -4.16 11.41
CA THR A 94 5.02 -3.70 11.78
C THR A 94 5.92 -3.66 10.56
N HIS A 95 6.71 -2.59 10.45
CA HIS A 95 7.61 -2.41 9.31
C HIS A 95 8.59 -3.59 9.17
N ASN A 96 8.85 -4.02 7.94
CA ASN A 96 9.75 -5.13 7.60
C ASN A 96 9.37 -6.53 8.11
N LYS A 97 8.19 -6.72 8.73
CA LYS A 97 7.75 -8.03 9.24
C LYS A 97 6.40 -8.45 8.69
N THR A 98 5.46 -7.51 8.65
CA THR A 98 4.09 -7.79 8.22
C THR A 98 3.99 -7.57 6.71
N SER A 99 3.49 -8.58 5.98
CA SER A 99 3.02 -8.36 4.60
C SER A 99 1.58 -7.85 4.64
N ILE A 100 1.26 -6.94 3.74
CA ILE A 100 -0.06 -6.33 3.62
C ILE A 100 -0.69 -6.63 2.27
N ASN A 101 -2.00 -6.50 2.26
CA ASN A 101 -2.84 -6.56 1.09
C ASN A 101 -3.65 -5.28 0.96
N LEU A 102 -3.85 -4.84 -0.28
CA LEU A 102 -4.60 -3.62 -0.58
C LEU A 102 -5.78 -4.02 -1.46
N GLN A 103 -6.96 -4.04 -0.86
CA GLN A 103 -8.20 -4.38 -1.54
C GLN A 103 -8.89 -3.10 -2.01
N HIS A 104 -9.08 -2.95 -3.32
CA HIS A 104 -9.76 -1.81 -3.89
C HIS A 104 -11.22 -1.72 -3.40
N PHE A 105 -11.61 -0.57 -2.87
CA PHE A 105 -12.86 -0.39 -2.13
C PHE A 105 -14.13 -0.69 -2.95
N LYS A 106 -14.15 -0.33 -4.25
CA LYS A 106 -15.36 -0.54 -5.10
C LYS A 106 -15.43 -1.93 -5.75
N SER A 107 -14.28 -2.52 -6.11
CA SER A 107 -14.25 -3.78 -6.86
C SER A 107 -13.96 -4.99 -5.99
N ASN A 108 -13.50 -4.81 -4.74
CA ASN A 108 -13.03 -5.87 -3.83
C ASN A 108 -11.85 -6.68 -4.38
N MET A 109 -11.22 -6.21 -5.45
CA MET A 109 -10.04 -6.83 -6.06
C MET A 109 -8.78 -6.35 -5.36
N LEU A 110 -7.75 -7.19 -5.32
CA LEU A 110 -6.48 -6.89 -4.66
C LEU A 110 -5.51 -6.24 -5.64
N LEU A 111 -4.76 -5.25 -5.18
CA LEU A 111 -3.63 -4.68 -5.92
C LEU A 111 -2.58 -5.76 -6.14
N ALA A 112 -2.24 -6.08 -7.39
CA ALA A 112 -1.35 -7.18 -7.72
C ALA A 112 -0.38 -6.82 -8.85
N THR A 113 0.72 -7.58 -8.93
CA THR A 113 1.56 -7.65 -10.13
C THR A 113 1.01 -8.69 -11.08
N SER A 114 0.99 -8.36 -12.36
CA SER A 114 0.35 -9.15 -13.40
C SER A 114 1.25 -10.28 -13.91
N ILE A 115 0.85 -11.54 -13.70
CA ILE A 115 1.61 -12.74 -14.11
C ILE A 115 0.76 -13.59 -15.07
N SER A 116 1.39 -14.11 -16.11
CA SER A 116 0.83 -15.09 -17.05
C SER A 116 1.52 -16.45 -16.90
N TYR A 117 0.83 -17.51 -17.31
CA TYR A 117 1.39 -18.85 -17.46
C TYR A 117 1.14 -19.34 -18.89
N ASP A 118 2.22 -19.67 -19.60
CA ASP A 118 2.18 -20.29 -20.91
C ASP A 118 2.15 -21.82 -20.76
N ASN A 119 1.01 -22.42 -21.11
CA ASN A 119 0.80 -23.86 -21.06
C ASN A 119 1.69 -24.65 -22.02
N TRP A 120 2.15 -24.05 -23.12
CA TRP A 120 2.97 -24.74 -24.12
C TRP A 120 4.42 -24.86 -23.66
N THR A 121 4.98 -23.77 -23.16
CA THR A 121 6.36 -23.74 -22.66
C THR A 121 6.46 -24.13 -21.18
N CYS A 122 5.33 -24.23 -20.49
CA CYS A 122 5.22 -24.40 -19.04
C CYS A 122 5.95 -23.30 -18.26
N ARG A 123 5.90 -22.06 -18.75
CA ARG A 123 6.64 -20.91 -18.18
C ARG A 123 5.70 -19.82 -17.70
N TYR A 124 6.11 -19.18 -16.62
CA TYR A 124 5.51 -17.96 -16.11
C TYR A 124 6.22 -16.75 -16.69
N SER A 125 5.50 -15.65 -16.85
CA SER A 125 6.09 -14.37 -17.21
C SER A 125 5.24 -13.21 -16.68
N TYR A 126 5.87 -12.07 -16.44
CA TYR A 126 5.15 -10.85 -16.07
C TYR A 126 4.62 -10.14 -17.30
N TYR A 127 3.36 -9.73 -17.23
CA TYR A 127 2.80 -8.82 -18.22
C TYR A 127 3.51 -7.46 -18.14
N LYS A 128 3.63 -6.82 -19.29
CA LYS A 128 4.35 -5.55 -19.42
C LYS A 128 3.38 -4.38 -19.36
N SER A 129 3.77 -3.34 -18.65
CA SER A 129 3.02 -2.09 -18.58
C SER A 129 2.91 -1.45 -19.99
N PRO A 130 1.82 -0.70 -20.27
CA PRO A 130 1.55 -0.22 -21.62
C PRO A 130 2.65 0.64 -22.23
N SER A 131 3.22 1.57 -21.47
CA SER A 131 4.14 2.59 -21.97
C SER A 131 5.60 2.22 -21.71
N THR A 132 5.98 1.89 -20.48
CA THR A 132 7.39 1.72 -20.12
C THR A 132 7.90 0.29 -20.20
N LYS A 133 7.02 -0.69 -20.38
CA LYS A 133 7.34 -2.12 -20.46
C LYS A 133 8.00 -2.71 -19.19
N HIS A 134 7.88 -2.01 -18.06
CA HIS A 134 8.08 -2.56 -16.72
C HIS A 134 6.98 -3.56 -16.35
N THR A 135 7.06 -4.19 -15.18
CA THR A 135 6.01 -5.09 -14.71
C THR A 135 4.69 -4.33 -14.53
N GLU A 136 3.63 -4.84 -15.16
CA GLU A 136 2.29 -4.28 -15.05
C GLU A 136 1.70 -4.50 -13.64
N VAL A 137 1.11 -3.44 -13.10
CA VAL A 137 0.34 -3.46 -11.85
C VAL A 137 -1.16 -3.37 -12.18
N ASN A 138 -1.96 -4.22 -11.57
CA ASN A 138 -3.39 -4.30 -11.82
C ASN A 138 -4.17 -4.60 -10.53
N CYS A 139 -5.50 -4.70 -10.66
CA CYS A 139 -6.33 -5.32 -9.65
C CYS A 139 -6.73 -6.74 -10.09
N SER A 140 -6.47 -7.74 -9.26
CA SER A 140 -6.79 -9.15 -9.51
C SER A 140 -7.35 -9.86 -8.27
N GLY A 141 -7.87 -11.08 -8.42
CA GLY A 141 -8.46 -11.86 -7.32
C GLY A 141 -7.48 -12.72 -6.52
N SER A 142 -6.23 -12.87 -6.99
CA SER A 142 -5.23 -13.72 -6.34
C SER A 142 -4.42 -12.96 -5.31
N GLN A 143 -4.15 -13.59 -4.15
CA GLN A 143 -3.45 -13.00 -3.00
C GLN A 143 -2.06 -12.45 -3.37
N PRO A 144 -1.94 -11.12 -3.54
CA PRO A 144 -0.64 -10.49 -3.46
C PRO A 144 -0.14 -10.56 -2.01
N ASN A 145 1.15 -10.39 -1.80
CA ASN A 145 1.72 -10.13 -0.47
C ASN A 145 2.68 -8.98 -0.68
N TRP A 146 2.23 -7.75 -0.38
CA TRP A 146 3.07 -6.57 -0.47
C TRP A 146 3.86 -6.42 0.81
N ASN A 147 5.17 -6.29 0.67
CA ASN A 147 6.03 -5.88 1.76
C ASN A 147 6.15 -4.37 1.74
N PHE A 148 6.05 -3.73 2.89
CA PHE A 148 6.25 -2.28 3.02
C PHE A 148 7.44 -1.98 3.90
N LYS A 149 8.14 -0.89 3.57
CA LYS A 149 9.26 -0.34 4.33
C LYS A 149 9.10 1.16 4.45
N LEU A 150 9.53 1.75 5.55
CA LEU A 150 9.66 3.20 5.64
C LEU A 150 10.72 3.66 4.64
N SER A 151 10.41 4.70 3.86
CA SER A 151 11.34 5.23 2.86
C SER A 151 12.58 5.86 3.50
N LYS A 152 12.42 6.47 4.68
CA LYS A 152 13.52 7.07 5.45
C LYS A 152 14.09 6.06 6.45
N LEU A 153 15.41 5.86 6.37
CA LEU A 153 16.28 4.89 7.07
C LEU A 153 16.32 4.99 8.61
N GLU A 154 15.35 5.62 9.27
CA GLU A 154 15.28 5.48 10.72
C GLU A 154 14.83 4.06 11.03
N ASN A 155 15.58 3.37 11.89
CA ASN A 155 15.32 2.02 12.43
C ASN A 155 14.05 2.01 13.29
N ASN A 156 12.92 2.44 12.73
CA ASN A 156 11.66 2.53 13.42
C ASN A 156 11.02 1.14 13.41
N GLN A 157 11.26 0.42 14.51
CA GLN A 157 10.50 -0.77 14.93
C GLN A 157 9.07 -0.38 15.38
N GLY A 158 8.43 0.51 14.62
CA GLY A 158 7.11 1.04 14.91
C GLY A 158 6.00 0.25 14.22
N TYR A 159 4.78 0.59 14.60
CA TYR A 159 3.58 0.18 13.89
C TYR A 159 3.27 1.16 12.76
N LEU A 160 2.65 0.67 11.69
CA LEU A 160 2.21 1.47 10.56
C LEU A 160 1.19 2.53 10.99
N LYS A 161 1.48 3.80 10.69
CA LYS A 161 0.64 4.94 11.02
C LYS A 161 0.25 5.73 9.77
N SER A 162 -0.83 6.49 9.91
CA SER A 162 -1.23 7.49 8.93
C SER A 162 -0.11 8.53 8.73
N ASN A 163 0.09 8.93 7.49
CA ASN A 163 1.14 9.82 7.00
C ASN A 163 2.56 9.23 7.00
N ASP A 164 2.71 7.93 7.26
CA ASP A 164 3.98 7.25 7.00
C ASP A 164 4.30 7.28 5.50
N ILE A 165 5.56 7.59 5.18
CA ILE A 165 6.08 7.50 3.81
C ILE A 165 6.70 6.12 3.65
N ILE A 166 6.10 5.30 2.80
CA ILE A 166 6.48 3.91 2.58
C ILE A 166 6.90 3.67 1.13
N ASN A 167 7.78 2.69 0.94
CA ASN A 167 7.91 2.00 -0.35
C ASN A 167 7.15 0.69 -0.25
N LEU A 168 6.35 0.39 -1.28
CA LEU A 168 5.65 -0.88 -1.44
C LEU A 168 6.47 -1.76 -2.38
N SER A 169 6.66 -3.01 -1.99
CA SER A 169 7.44 -3.97 -2.75
C SER A 169 6.76 -5.32 -2.84
N ASN A 170 7.00 -6.01 -3.94
CA ASN A 170 6.58 -7.38 -4.17
C ASN A 170 7.79 -8.20 -4.61
N MET A 171 7.87 -9.45 -4.19
CA MET A 171 8.92 -10.35 -4.65
C MET A 171 8.57 -10.81 -6.05
N ASN A 172 9.47 -10.59 -7.00
CA ASN A 172 9.40 -11.21 -8.31
C ASN A 172 9.43 -12.74 -8.11
N ARG A 173 8.40 -13.40 -8.62
CA ARG A 173 8.15 -14.83 -8.45
C ARG A 173 8.58 -15.62 -9.68
N VAL A 174 9.33 -15.05 -10.62
CA VAL A 174 9.68 -15.72 -11.88
C VAL A 174 11.17 -15.58 -12.15
N ASP A 175 11.87 -16.69 -12.40
CA ASP A 175 13.29 -16.69 -12.79
C ASP A 175 13.49 -16.39 -14.29
N ASP A 176 14.75 -16.24 -14.72
CA ASP A 176 15.10 -15.98 -16.13
C ASP A 176 14.63 -17.09 -17.09
N ASN A 177 14.34 -18.29 -16.56
CA ASN A 177 13.84 -19.43 -17.33
C ASN A 177 12.30 -19.52 -17.34
N GLY A 178 11.61 -18.65 -16.62
CA GLY A 178 10.16 -18.66 -16.49
C GLY A 178 9.62 -19.61 -15.41
N ASN A 179 10.43 -20.07 -14.46
CA ASN A 179 9.96 -20.90 -13.35
C ASN A 179 9.43 -20.04 -12.19
N LEU A 180 8.39 -20.51 -11.50
CA LEU A 180 7.94 -19.87 -10.27
C LEU A 180 8.99 -19.99 -9.16
N ILE A 181 9.50 -18.85 -8.71
CA ILE A 181 10.32 -18.71 -7.51
C ILE A 181 9.40 -18.49 -6.31
N ILE A 182 9.43 -19.45 -5.38
CA ILE A 182 8.62 -19.41 -4.15
C ILE A 182 9.38 -18.67 -3.02
N SER A 183 10.70 -18.45 -3.16
CA SER A 183 11.52 -17.67 -2.24
C SER A 183 12.80 -17.11 -2.88
N ASN A 184 13.26 -15.94 -2.43
CA ASN A 184 14.53 -15.28 -2.83
C ASN A 184 14.60 -14.72 -4.26
N GLY A 185 13.46 -14.44 -4.90
CA GLY A 185 13.44 -13.72 -6.18
C GLY A 185 13.79 -12.22 -6.03
N PRO A 186 14.13 -11.53 -7.13
CA PRO A 186 14.43 -10.10 -7.09
C PRO A 186 13.22 -9.33 -6.56
N VAL A 187 13.46 -8.26 -5.80
CA VAL A 187 12.37 -7.45 -5.25
C VAL A 187 12.04 -6.33 -6.22
N GLU A 188 10.76 -6.17 -6.55
CA GLU A 188 10.25 -5.07 -7.35
C GLU A 188 9.46 -4.10 -6.48
N PHE A 189 9.54 -2.81 -6.80
CA PHE A 189 8.94 -1.72 -6.05
C PHE A 189 7.90 -1.00 -6.88
N LEU A 190 6.81 -0.59 -6.21
CA LEU A 190 5.73 0.17 -6.81
C LEU A 190 6.19 1.61 -7.10
N ARG A 191 6.09 2.01 -8.37
CA ARG A 191 6.51 3.33 -8.86
C ARG A 191 5.40 3.98 -9.66
N SER A 192 5.37 5.31 -9.60
CA SER A 192 4.71 6.10 -10.63
C SER A 192 5.61 7.27 -11.06
N HIS A 193 5.38 7.78 -12.25
CA HIS A 193 6.09 8.93 -12.84
C HIS A 193 5.12 9.68 -13.77
N ASP A 194 5.59 10.73 -14.42
CA ASP A 194 4.83 11.58 -15.35
C ASP A 194 4.47 10.93 -16.70
N ILE A 195 4.85 9.68 -16.95
CA ILE A 195 4.47 8.93 -18.15
C ILE A 195 3.01 8.45 -18.05
N GLN A 196 2.32 8.55 -19.18
CA GLN A 196 0.92 8.20 -19.32
C GLN A 196 0.70 7.10 -20.37
N PHE A 197 -0.45 6.45 -20.29
CA PHE A 197 -1.02 5.58 -21.33
C PHE A 197 -2.48 5.95 -21.55
N THR A 198 -3.07 5.48 -22.66
CA THR A 198 -4.45 5.79 -23.03
C THR A 198 -5.33 4.54 -23.03
N ILE A 199 -6.59 4.69 -22.63
CA ILE A 199 -7.66 3.71 -22.82
C ILE A 199 -8.82 4.46 -23.48
N GLY A 200 -9.20 4.06 -24.69
CA GLY A 200 -10.06 4.89 -25.53
C GLY A 200 -9.51 6.33 -25.71
N ASN A 201 -10.28 7.33 -25.27
CA ASN A 201 -9.90 8.75 -25.35
C ASN A 201 -9.30 9.31 -24.05
N ASP A 202 -9.26 8.51 -22.97
CA ASP A 202 -8.84 8.95 -21.66
C ASP A 202 -7.36 8.62 -21.43
N ALA A 203 -6.62 9.53 -20.81
CA ALA A 203 -5.21 9.38 -20.47
C ALA A 203 -5.02 9.13 -18.96
N PHE A 204 -4.19 8.14 -18.62
CA PHE A 204 -3.95 7.69 -17.26
C PHE A 204 -2.45 7.72 -16.94
N GLN A 205 -2.09 8.20 -15.76
CA GLN A 205 -0.71 8.17 -15.28
C GLN A 205 -0.32 6.75 -14.89
N GLU A 206 0.76 6.24 -15.49
CA GLU A 206 1.18 4.84 -15.37
C GLU A 206 1.66 4.52 -13.93
N VAL A 207 1.32 3.32 -13.47
CA VAL A 207 1.81 2.71 -12.24
C VAL A 207 2.41 1.36 -12.57
N ILE A 208 3.65 1.14 -12.14
CA ILE A 208 4.44 -0.04 -12.52
C ILE A 208 5.20 -0.61 -11.33
N CYS A 209 5.72 -1.82 -11.52
CA CYS A 209 6.74 -2.42 -10.65
C CYS A 209 8.10 -2.47 -11.36
N HIS A 210 9.18 -2.11 -10.66
CA HIS A 210 10.55 -2.13 -11.19
C HIS A 210 11.55 -2.63 -10.13
N ASN A 211 12.71 -3.12 -10.56
CA ASN A 211 13.82 -3.55 -9.69
C ASN A 211 15.05 -2.62 -9.74
N GLU A 212 14.89 -1.44 -10.34
CA GLU A 212 15.92 -0.41 -10.44
C GLU A 212 16.18 0.33 -9.11
N ARG A 213 17.16 1.23 -9.11
CA ARG A 213 17.47 2.10 -7.96
C ARG A 213 16.24 2.91 -7.54
N LEU A 214 15.99 2.94 -6.22
CA LEU A 214 14.93 3.74 -5.62
C LEU A 214 15.21 5.25 -5.66
N GLY A 215 14.15 6.03 -5.82
CA GLY A 215 14.11 7.49 -5.79
C GLY A 215 12.75 8.02 -5.33
N GLY A 216 12.52 9.33 -5.44
CA GLY A 216 11.31 9.99 -4.93
C GLY A 216 9.99 9.55 -5.61
N ASN A 217 10.08 8.94 -6.80
CA ASN A 217 8.95 8.37 -7.55
C ASN A 217 8.45 7.02 -7.00
N ASP A 218 9.13 6.49 -5.98
CA ASP A 218 8.81 5.19 -5.35
C ASP A 218 8.15 5.37 -3.98
N GLU A 219 7.98 6.62 -3.55
CA GLU A 219 7.49 7.00 -2.24
C GLU A 219 5.98 7.21 -2.23
N TRP A 220 5.31 6.55 -1.28
CA TRP A 220 3.87 6.60 -1.09
C TRP A 220 3.55 7.01 0.35
N CYS A 221 2.81 8.09 0.54
CA CYS A 221 2.24 8.47 1.83
C CYS A 221 0.93 7.72 2.04
N ILE A 222 0.87 6.86 3.06
CA ILE A 222 -0.34 6.12 3.41
C ILE A 222 -1.19 6.93 4.37
N GLU A 223 -2.41 7.27 3.97
CA GLU A 223 -3.32 8.12 4.74
C GLU A 223 -4.51 7.31 5.24
N LEU A 224 -4.74 7.31 6.56
CA LEU A 224 -5.91 6.68 7.15
C LEU A 224 -7.16 7.51 6.83
N ILE A 225 -8.13 6.91 6.17
CA ILE A 225 -9.41 7.54 5.89
C ILE A 225 -10.32 7.30 7.09
N LYS A 226 -10.29 8.25 8.02
CA LYS A 226 -11.22 8.28 9.15
C LYS A 226 -12.63 8.33 8.57
N GLN A 227 -13.37 7.23 8.67
CA GLN A 227 -14.81 7.28 8.45
C GLN A 227 -15.33 8.27 9.48
N ALA A 228 -15.88 9.40 9.03
CA ALA A 228 -16.54 10.33 9.93
C ALA A 228 -17.55 9.51 10.75
N PHE A 229 -17.28 9.37 12.06
CA PHE A 229 -18.00 8.47 12.95
C PHE A 229 -19.49 8.66 12.76
N LYS A 230 -20.15 7.69 12.11
CA LYS A 230 -21.59 7.54 12.22
C LYS A 230 -21.86 7.10 13.66
N ASN A 231 -22.42 8.03 14.42
CA ASN A 231 -23.10 7.87 15.70
C ASN A 231 -22.18 7.72 16.93
N ILE A 232 -21.79 8.87 17.46
CA ILE A 232 -21.71 9.08 18.91
C ILE A 232 -23.07 8.67 19.51
N ASN A 233 -23.10 7.58 20.27
CA ASN A 233 -24.11 7.33 21.30
C ASN A 233 -23.39 6.65 22.47
N PHE A 234 -22.67 7.45 23.26
CA PHE A 234 -22.51 7.16 24.68
C PHE A 234 -23.59 7.96 25.41
N SER A 235 -24.75 7.35 25.62
CA SER A 235 -25.63 7.73 26.72
C SER A 235 -25.21 6.90 27.93
N ILE A 236 -24.78 7.62 28.97
CA ILE A 236 -24.50 7.15 30.33
C ILE A 236 -25.72 6.40 30.88
#